data_AF-R3WTT3-F1
#
_entry.id   AF-R3WTT3-F1
#
_cell.length_a   1.000
_cell.length_b   1.000
_cell.length_c   1.000
_cell.angle_alpha   90.00
_cell.angle_beta   90.00
_cell.angle_gamma   90.00
#
_symmetry.space_group_name_H-M   'P 1'
#
loop_
_entity.id
_entity.type
_entity.pdbx_description
1 polymer ?
#
loop_
_entity_poly.entity_id
_entity_poly.type
_entity_poly.pdbx_seq_one_letter_code
_entity_poly.pdbx_strand_id
1 'polypeptide(L)'
;MKDNKIAFTLNKQDDSYGYLAGHEYTMTVTTAIRGDATEAELFPYIKGGGIPNQGDLNFGNKGDVVHSNKPTVTPPNLKIVKKQHYEGLPKMNELINNKFIWVGMILSLIAVVVLIKKRKEN
;
A
#
# COMPACT_ATOMS: atom_id res chain seq x y z
N MET A 1 5.56 -9.73 -2.84
CA MET A 1 5.75 -10.58 -1.64
C MET A 1 5.20 -11.96 -1.95
N LYS A 2 6.03 -12.88 -2.44
CA LYS A 2 5.56 -14.22 -2.83
C LYS A 2 5.75 -15.25 -1.71
N ASP A 3 6.45 -14.88 -0.62
CA ASP A 3 7.03 -15.85 0.33
C ASP A 3 6.67 -15.61 1.81
N ASN A 4 5.69 -14.74 2.10
CA ASN A 4 5.28 -14.41 3.48
C ASN A 4 4.06 -15.23 3.95
N LYS A 5 3.80 -16.39 3.33
CA LYS A 5 2.70 -17.29 3.70
C LYS A 5 3.26 -18.52 4.40
N ILE A 6 2.82 -18.73 5.63
CA ILE A 6 3.07 -19.97 6.37
C ILE A 6 1.82 -20.83 6.22
N ALA A 7 1.98 -22.08 5.80
CA ALA A 7 0.91 -23.04 5.67
C ALA A 7 1.25 -24.28 6.50
N PHE A 8 0.29 -24.72 7.31
CA PHE A 8 0.40 -25.95 8.08
C PHE A 8 -0.71 -26.89 7.63
N THR A 9 -0.33 -28.11 7.25
CA THR A 9 -1.26 -29.13 6.76
C THR A 9 -1.23 -30.31 7.70
N LEU A 10 -2.40 -30.65 8.25
CA LEU A 10 -2.58 -31.84 9.07
C LEU A 10 -2.79 -33.07 8.18
N ASN A 11 -2.12 -34.17 8.54
CA ASN A 11 -2.30 -35.45 7.89
C ASN A 11 -3.51 -36.18 8.47
N LYS A 12 -4.20 -36.93 7.62
CA LYS A 12 -5.23 -37.86 8.09
C LYS A 12 -4.60 -38.99 8.90
N GLN A 13 -5.34 -39.48 9.88
CA GLN A 13 -5.09 -40.75 10.57
C GLN A 13 -6.27 -41.67 10.26
N ASP A 14 -6.01 -42.89 9.80
CA ASP A 14 -7.05 -43.83 9.38
C ASP A 14 -8.06 -43.23 8.38
N ASP A 15 -7.53 -42.50 7.38
CA ASP A 15 -8.28 -41.72 6.37
C ASP A 15 -9.23 -40.63 6.95
N SER A 16 -9.06 -40.28 8.23
CA SER A 16 -9.94 -39.37 8.95
C SER A 16 -9.19 -38.25 9.67
N TYR A 17 -9.90 -37.14 9.92
CA TYR A 17 -9.50 -36.08 10.85
C TYR A 17 -10.16 -36.22 12.22
N GLY A 18 -10.84 -37.36 12.49
CA GLY A 18 -11.63 -37.59 13.71
C GLY A 18 -10.84 -37.43 15.00
N TYR A 19 -9.52 -37.66 14.97
CA TYR A 19 -8.62 -37.45 16.10
C TYR A 19 -8.52 -35.98 16.56
N LEU A 20 -9.00 -35.02 15.76
CA LEU A 20 -9.05 -33.60 16.09
C LEU A 20 -10.37 -33.18 16.77
N ALA A 21 -11.39 -34.05 16.78
CA ALA A 21 -12.72 -33.69 17.24
C ALA A 21 -12.75 -33.45 18.75
N GLY A 22 -13.46 -32.39 19.18
CA GLY A 22 -13.63 -32.08 20.60
C GLY A 22 -12.41 -31.46 21.28
N HIS A 23 -11.38 -31.08 20.52
CA HIS A 23 -10.16 -30.47 21.04
C HIS A 23 -9.97 -29.03 20.53
N GLU A 24 -9.31 -28.22 21.35
CA GLU A 24 -8.82 -26.90 20.96
C GLU A 24 -7.34 -27.01 20.60
N TYR A 25 -6.98 -26.46 19.45
CA TYR A 25 -5.60 -26.41 18.98
C TYR A 25 -5.16 -24.96 18.84
N THR A 26 -4.03 -24.63 19.47
CA THR A 26 -3.40 -23.32 19.34
C THR A 26 -2.17 -23.42 18.45
N MET A 27 -2.13 -22.59 17.40
CA MET A 27 -0.94 -22.42 16.58
C MET A 27 -0.28 -21.09 16.92
N THR A 28 0.95 -21.15 17.43
CA THR A 28 1.77 -19.96 17.69
C THR A 28 2.77 -19.78 16.55
N VAL A 29 2.64 -18.67 15.83
CA VAL A 29 3.58 -18.30 14.76
C VAL A 29 4.35 -17.07 15.18
N THR A 30 5.66 -17.20 15.34
CA THR A 30 6.55 -16.08 15.60
C THR A 30 7.05 -15.52 14.27
N THR A 31 6.73 -14.26 13.98
CA THR A 31 7.22 -13.56 12.79
C THR A 31 7.89 -12.25 13.18
N ALA A 32 8.74 -11.74 12.29
CA ALA A 32 9.37 -10.44 12.44
C ALA A 32 9.29 -9.69 11.11
N ILE A 33 9.19 -8.37 11.19
CA ILE A 33 9.49 -7.51 10.05
C ILE A 33 10.98 -7.67 9.77
N ARG A 34 11.33 -7.90 8.50
CA ARG A 34 12.73 -8.00 8.10
C ARG A 34 13.51 -6.76 8.55
N GLY A 35 14.70 -6.97 9.12
CA GLY A 35 15.53 -5.87 9.63
C GLY A 35 16.02 -4.90 8.56
N ASP A 36 16.02 -5.31 7.29
CA ASP A 36 16.43 -4.53 6.13
C ASP A 36 15.24 -3.93 5.34
N ALA A 37 14.02 -4.01 5.87
CA ALA A 37 12.85 -3.39 5.24
C ALA A 37 13.03 -1.88 5.13
N THR A 38 12.89 -1.35 3.91
CA THR A 38 13.05 0.08 3.64
C THR A 38 11.82 0.87 4.08
N GLU A 39 12.00 2.17 4.39
CA GLU A 39 10.86 3.06 4.70
C GLU A 39 9.83 3.08 3.57
N ALA A 40 10.27 3.03 2.31
CA ALA A 40 9.39 2.99 1.14
C ALA A 40 8.53 1.71 1.09
N GLU A 41 9.08 0.55 1.46
CA GLU A 41 8.33 -0.71 1.56
C GLU A 41 7.34 -0.71 2.73
N LEU A 42 7.65 -0.02 3.82
CA LEU A 42 6.81 0.07 5.01
C LEU A 42 5.72 1.16 4.90
N PHE A 43 5.96 2.22 4.14
CA PHE A 43 5.09 3.40 4.02
C PHE A 43 3.62 3.10 3.73
N PRO A 44 3.26 2.17 2.82
CA PRO A 44 1.86 1.83 2.53
C PRO A 44 1.08 1.34 3.75
N TYR A 45 1.75 0.68 4.70
CA TYR A 45 1.14 0.07 5.87
C TYR A 45 0.92 1.08 7.01
N ILE A 46 1.64 2.20 7.01
CA ILE A 46 1.51 3.25 8.03
C ILE A 46 0.12 3.88 8.01
N LYS A 47 -0.39 4.17 6.81
CA LYS A 47 -1.73 4.77 6.64
C LYS A 47 -2.86 3.86 7.15
N GLY A 48 -2.62 2.55 7.18
CA GLY A 48 -3.56 1.53 7.62
C GLY A 48 -3.43 1.13 9.10
N GLY A 49 -2.64 1.84 9.90
CA GLY A 49 -2.43 1.52 11.32
C GLY A 49 -1.46 0.36 11.56
N GLY A 50 -0.60 0.05 10.59
CA GLY A 50 0.46 -0.95 10.70
C GLY A 50 0.37 -2.06 9.65
N ILE A 51 1.31 -3.00 9.73
CA ILE A 51 1.39 -4.18 8.87
C ILE A 51 0.38 -5.21 9.37
N PRO A 52 -0.60 -5.63 8.54
CA PRO A 52 -1.61 -6.57 8.95
C PRO A 52 -1.09 -8.01 8.97
N ASN A 53 -1.64 -8.83 9.85
CA ASN A 53 -1.52 -10.29 9.85
C ASN A 53 -2.92 -10.92 9.88
N GLN A 54 -3.13 -12.02 9.16
CA GLN A 54 -4.38 -12.76 9.17
C GLN A 54 -4.10 -14.24 8.91
N GLY A 55 -4.80 -15.11 9.63
CA GLY A 55 -4.81 -16.55 9.42
C GLY A 55 -6.13 -17.05 8.84
N ASP A 56 -6.03 -18.06 7.99
CA ASP A 56 -7.16 -18.78 7.40
C ASP A 56 -7.16 -20.23 7.92
N LEU A 57 -8.30 -20.68 8.42
CA LEU A 57 -8.55 -22.07 8.75
C LEU A 57 -9.39 -22.69 7.64
N ASN A 58 -8.78 -23.57 6.86
CA ASN A 58 -9.48 -24.38 5.86
C ASN A 58 -9.90 -25.70 6.52
N PHE A 59 -11.20 -25.99 6.55
CA PHE A 59 -11.75 -27.21 7.15
C PHE A 59 -12.96 -27.71 6.36
N GLY A 60 -13.35 -28.96 6.61
CA GLY A 60 -14.47 -29.60 5.91
C GLY A 60 -14.16 -30.05 4.47
N ASN A 61 -14.99 -30.95 3.96
CA ASN A 61 -14.79 -31.58 2.64
C ASN A 61 -15.06 -30.64 1.45
N LYS A 62 -15.64 -29.45 1.70
CA LYS A 62 -16.01 -28.48 0.65
C LYS A 62 -15.05 -27.29 0.55
N GLY A 63 -13.98 -27.28 1.35
CA GLY A 63 -13.03 -26.17 1.40
C GLY A 63 -13.62 -24.95 2.12
N ASP A 64 -14.36 -25.18 3.20
CA ASP A 64 -14.86 -24.08 4.03
C ASP A 64 -13.68 -23.34 4.65
N VAL A 65 -13.71 -22.01 4.59
CA VAL A 65 -12.64 -21.15 5.10
C VAL A 65 -13.20 -20.25 6.19
N VAL A 66 -12.62 -20.34 7.38
CA VAL A 66 -12.86 -19.38 8.45
C VAL A 66 -11.66 -18.45 8.56
N HIS A 67 -11.94 -17.15 8.51
CA HIS A 67 -10.93 -16.12 8.65
C HIS A 67 -10.85 -15.66 10.10
N SER A 68 -9.63 -15.56 10.62
CA SER A 68 -9.39 -14.86 11.89
C SER A 68 -9.63 -13.35 11.75
N ASN A 69 -9.59 -12.64 12.89
CA ASN A 69 -9.43 -11.20 12.90
C ASN A 69 -8.10 -10.79 12.22
N LYS A 70 -7.99 -9.52 11.85
CA LYS A 70 -6.81 -8.98 11.13
C LYS A 70 -6.06 -7.97 11.99
N PRO A 71 -5.28 -8.40 12.99
CA PRO A 71 -4.47 -7.50 13.80
C PRO A 71 -3.38 -6.81 12.96
N THR A 72 -2.91 -5.65 13.43
CA THR A 72 -1.79 -4.91 12.82
C THR A 72 -0.64 -4.72 13.80
N VAL A 73 0.58 -4.63 13.26
CA VAL A 73 1.79 -4.22 14.01
C VAL A 73 2.34 -2.93 13.39
N THR A 74 2.51 -1.91 14.22
CA THR A 74 3.16 -0.66 13.81
C THR A 74 4.66 -0.74 14.10
N PRO A 75 5.54 -0.60 13.09
CA PRO A 75 6.99 -0.61 13.31
C PRO A 75 7.43 0.60 14.17
N PRO A 76 8.31 0.41 15.17
CA PRO A 76 8.69 1.46 16.12
C PRO A 76 9.57 2.57 15.53
N ASN A 77 10.33 2.28 14.47
CA ASN A 77 11.35 3.19 13.91
C ASN A 77 10.95 3.82 12.58
N LEU A 78 9.65 3.84 12.25
CA LEU A 78 9.20 4.67 11.15
C LEU A 78 9.40 6.11 11.58
N LYS A 79 10.43 6.76 11.03
CA LYS A 79 10.42 8.20 10.93
C LYS A 79 9.17 8.49 10.11
N ILE A 80 8.08 8.86 10.80
CA ILE A 80 7.02 9.59 10.15
C ILE A 80 7.78 10.81 9.64
N VAL A 81 8.16 10.79 8.36
CA VAL A 81 8.28 12.02 7.61
C VAL A 81 6.87 12.56 7.73
N LYS A 82 6.61 13.31 8.83
CA LYS A 82 5.54 14.28 8.88
C LYS A 82 5.73 14.94 7.55
N LYS A 83 4.72 14.84 6.67
CA LYS A 83 4.72 15.54 5.38
C LYS A 83 5.53 16.79 5.65
N GLN A 84 6.68 16.95 5.02
CA GLN A 84 7.21 18.30 4.94
C GLN A 84 6.00 19.04 4.42
N HIS A 85 5.41 19.83 5.32
CA HIS A 85 4.31 20.67 4.97
C HIS A 85 4.94 21.43 3.80
N TYR A 86 4.39 21.25 2.60
CA TYR A 86 4.91 21.89 1.41
C TYR A 86 4.63 23.40 1.59
N GLU A 87 5.25 24.03 2.58
CA GLU A 87 5.09 25.43 2.98
C GLU A 87 5.83 26.36 2.03
N GLY A 88 6.47 25.81 0.99
CA GLY A 88 7.13 26.58 -0.05
C GLY A 88 6.68 26.25 -1.48
N LEU A 89 5.82 25.25 -1.69
CA LEU A 89 5.32 24.92 -3.04
C LEU A 89 3.88 25.41 -3.16
N PRO A 90 3.59 26.32 -4.11
CA PRO A 90 2.24 26.87 -4.26
C PRO A 90 1.27 25.72 -4.52
N LYS A 91 0.10 25.77 -3.86
CA LYS A 91 -0.93 24.76 -4.08
C LYS A 91 -1.35 24.84 -5.55
N MET A 92 -1.57 23.67 -6.18
CA MET A 92 -1.91 23.62 -7.61
C MET A 92 -3.14 24.46 -7.97
N ASN A 93 -4.10 24.59 -7.05
CA ASN A 93 -5.28 25.46 -7.22
C ASN A 93 -4.96 26.96 -7.13
N GLU A 94 -3.96 27.38 -6.37
CA GLU A 94 -3.48 28.77 -6.33
C GLU A 94 -2.74 29.15 -7.62
N LEU A 95 -1.98 28.22 -8.21
CA LEU A 95 -1.37 28.42 -9.53
C LEU A 95 -2.43 28.57 -10.63
N ILE A 96 -3.46 27.72 -10.62
CA ILE A 96 -4.53 27.75 -11.64
C ILE A 96 -5.38 29.02 -11.56
N ASN A 97 -5.60 29.54 -10.35
CA ASN A 97 -6.42 30.75 -10.13
C ASN A 97 -5.62 32.06 -10.22
N ASN A 98 -4.29 31.99 -10.39
CA ASN A 98 -3.47 33.19 -10.53
C ASN A 98 -3.63 33.81 -11.93
N LYS A 99 -4.32 34.95 -11.98
CA LYS A 99 -4.57 35.74 -13.20
C LYS A 99 -3.29 36.08 -13.98
N PHE A 100 -2.14 36.22 -13.31
CA PHE A 100 -0.86 36.54 -13.98
C PHE A 100 -0.28 35.37 -14.79
N ILE A 101 -0.50 34.12 -14.36
CA ILE A 101 -0.04 32.92 -15.08
C ILE A 101 -0.80 32.76 -16.40
N TRP A 102 -2.12 33.01 -16.38
CA TRP A 102 -2.96 32.99 -17.58
C TRP A 102 -2.55 34.03 -18.63
N VAL A 103 -2.22 35.25 -18.20
CA VAL A 103 -1.75 36.32 -19.10
C VAL A 103 -0.42 35.92 -19.76
N GLY A 104 0.50 35.31 -19.01
CA GLY A 104 1.77 34.81 -19.54
C GLY A 104 1.60 33.70 -20.58
N MET A 105 0.71 32.72 -20.35
CA MET A 105 0.44 31.66 -21.32
C MET A 105 -0.23 32.16 -22.60
N ILE A 106 -1.10 33.18 -22.51
CA ILE A 106 -1.71 33.78 -23.70
C ILE A 106 -0.68 34.52 -24.54
N LEU A 107 0.20 35.31 -23.91
CA LEU A 107 1.27 36.03 -24.61
C LEU A 107 2.26 35.08 -25.29
N SER A 108 2.60 33.95 -24.66
CA SER A 108 3.50 32.97 -25.26
C SER A 108 2.86 32.26 -26.47
N LEU A 109 1.58 31.91 -26.40
CA LEU A 109 0.84 31.36 -27.54
C LEU A 109 0.78 32.34 -28.71
N ILE A 110 0.54 33.64 -28.45
CA ILE A 110 0.55 34.68 -29.49
C ILE A 110 1.94 34.79 -30.13
N ALA A 111 3.01 34.80 -29.33
CA ALA A 111 4.38 34.86 -29.85
C ALA A 111 4.74 33.65 -30.73
N VAL A 112 4.31 32.44 -30.33
CA VAL A 112 4.50 31.22 -31.12
C VAL A 112 3.72 31.30 -32.44
N VAL A 113 2.47 31.75 -32.43
CA VAL A 113 1.68 31.93 -33.67
C VAL A 113 2.32 32.96 -34.59
N VAL A 114 2.81 34.08 -34.05
CA VAL A 114 3.52 35.12 -34.82
C VAL A 114 4.81 34.57 -35.44
N LEU A 115 5.59 33.79 -34.67
CA LEU A 115 6.81 33.13 -35.16
C LEU A 115 6.51 32.11 -36.27
N ILE A 116 5.47 31.29 -36.10
CA ILE A 116 5.05 30.31 -37.12
C ILE A 116 4.60 31.02 -38.40
N LYS A 117 3.84 32.11 -38.28
CA LYS A 117 3.37 32.88 -39.44
C LYS A 117 4.53 33.55 -40.17
N LYS A 118 5.46 34.16 -39.44
CA LYS A 118 6.68 34.78 -40.00
C LYS A 118 7.59 33.76 -40.70
N ARG A 119 7.61 32.50 -40.23
CA ARG A 119 8.36 31.41 -40.88
C ARG A 119 7.70 30.89 -42.16
N LYS A 120 6.40 31.12 -42.35
CA LYS A 120 5.64 30.72 -43.54
C LYS A 120 5.61 31.79 -44.63
N GLU A 121 5.88 33.04 -44.25
CA GLU A 121 5.97 34.21 -45.14
C GLU A 121 7.39 34.47 -45.69
N ASN A 122 8.40 33.72 -45.20
CA ASN A 122 9.76 33.62 -45.76
C ASN A 122 9.94 32.29 -46.50
#